data_AF-A0A379WM23-F1
#
_entry.id   AF-A0A379WM23-F1
#
_cell.length_a   1.000
_cell.length_b   1.000
_cell.length_c   1.000
_cell.angle_alpha   90.00
_cell.angle_beta   90.00
_cell.angle_gamma   90.00
#
_symmetry.space_group_name_H-M   'P 1'
#
loop_
_entity.id
_entity.type
_entity.pdbx_description
1 polymer ?
#
loop_
_entity_poly.entity_id
_entity_poly.type
_entity_poly.pdbx_seq_one_letter_code
_entity_poly.pdbx_strand_id
1 'polypeptide(L)' 'MVYCDPPYAPLSATANFTAYHTNSFSLTQQAHLAEIAENLVSNRIPVLISNHDTALTREWYQLAKCMSSKLDAV' A
#
# COMPACT_ATOMS: atom_id res chain seq x y z
N MET A 1 12.61 -9.10 9.91
CA MET A 1 11.55 -8.09 9.83
C MET A 1 11.79 -7.28 8.57
N VAL A 2 10.76 -7.05 7.76
CA VAL A 2 10.84 -6.29 6.50
C VAL A 2 10.03 -5.01 6.65
N TYR A 3 10.58 -3.89 6.16
CA TYR A 3 9.87 -2.61 6.07
C TYR A 3 9.77 -2.18 4.60
N CYS A 4 8.58 -1.79 4.16
CA CYS A 4 8.32 -1.34 2.79
C CYS A 4 7.67 0.04 2.79
N ASP A 5 8.28 0.99 2.06
CA ASP A 5 7.75 2.34 1.84
C ASP A 5 7.61 2.58 0.32
N PRO A 6 6.60 1.97 -0.33
CA PRO A 6 6.39 2.11 -1.76
C PRO A 6 5.93 3.54 -2.12
N PRO A 7 6.05 3.96 -3.40
CA PRO A 7 5.42 5.20 -3.85
C PRO A 7 3.91 5.16 -3.57
N TYR A 8 3.39 6.09 -2.78
CA TYR A 8 2.05 5.95 -2.22
C TYR A 8 0.93 5.89 -3.25
N ALA A 9 -0.10 5.10 -2.91
CA ALA A 9 -1.28 4.95 -3.75
C ALA A 9 -2.00 6.31 -3.90
N PRO A 10 -2.57 6.61 -5.08
CA PRO A 10 -3.26 7.86 -5.31
C PRO A 10 -4.46 8.00 -4.35
N LEU A 11 -4.64 9.21 -3.81
CA LEU A 11 -5.68 9.52 -2.81
C LEU A 11 -7.12 9.39 -3.34
N SER A 12 -7.32 9.33 -4.65
CA SER A 12 -8.64 9.16 -5.28
C SER A 12 -8.54 8.45 -6.63
N ALA A 13 -9.56 7.65 -6.98
CA ALA A 13 -9.71 7.05 -8.30
C ALA A 13 -9.71 8.09 -9.43
N THR A 14 -10.17 9.32 -9.17
CA THR A 14 -10.15 10.44 -10.14
C THR A 14 -8.79 11.12 -10.27
N ALA A 15 -7.91 11.02 -9.26
CA ALA A 15 -6.54 11.51 -9.36
C ALA A 15 -5.66 10.61 -10.25
N ASN A 16 -6.16 9.41 -10.60
CA ASN A 16 -5.48 8.40 -11.40
C ASN A 16 -5.58 8.65 -12.92
N PHE A 17 -6.44 9.58 -13.37
CA PHE A 17 -6.72 9.76 -14.81
C PHE A 17 -5.67 10.60 -15.57
N THR A 18 -4.66 11.14 -14.88
CA THR A 18 -3.58 11.95 -15.52
C THR A 18 -2.20 11.31 -15.51
N ALA A 19 -2.05 10.04 -15.14
CA ALA A 19 -0.73 9.38 -15.05
C ALA A 19 -0.50 8.35 -16.17
N TYR A 20 -0.44 8.80 -17.43
CA TYR A 20 0.27 8.08 -18.49
C TYR A 20 1.79 8.25 -18.28
N HIS A 21 2.34 7.66 -17.23
CA HIS A 21 3.79 7.62 -17.02
C HIS A 21 4.24 6.18 -16.80
N THR A 22 4.69 5.57 -17.89
CA THR A 22 5.17 4.20 -18.12
C THR A 22 6.32 3.73 -17.23
N ASN A 23 6.68 4.46 -16.16
CA ASN A 23 7.83 4.16 -15.30
C ASN A 23 7.58 4.40 -13.80
N SER A 24 6.31 4.47 -13.39
CA SER A 24 5.89 4.71 -12.00
C SER A 24 5.25 3.46 -11.38
N PHE A 25 5.28 3.36 -10.04
CA PHE A 25 4.80 2.19 -9.31
C PHE A 25 3.28 2.04 -9.51
N SER A 26 2.88 1.06 -10.33
CA SER A 26 1.49 0.92 -10.76
C SER A 26 0.59 0.33 -9.68
N LEU A 27 -0.72 0.46 -9.84
CA LEU A 27 -1.70 -0.20 -8.97
C LEU A 27 -1.50 -1.72 -8.93
N THR A 28 -1.11 -2.33 -10.06
CA THR A 28 -0.77 -3.75 -10.12
C THR A 28 0.45 -4.09 -9.28
N GLN A 29 1.47 -3.22 -9.27
CA GLN A 29 2.66 -3.42 -8.45
C GLN A 29 2.36 -3.22 -6.95
N GLN A 30 1.45 -2.30 -6.60
CA GLN A 30 0.93 -2.17 -5.24
C GLN A 30 0.21 -3.43 -4.76
N ALA A 31 -0.69 -3.98 -5.58
CA ALA A 31 -1.38 -5.23 -5.26
C ALA A 31 -0.39 -6.41 -5.12
N HIS A 32 0.57 -6.52 -6.03
CA HIS A 32 1.60 -7.57 -5.97
C HIS A 32 2.50 -7.45 -4.72
N LEU A 33 2.80 -6.22 -4.27
CA LEU A 33 3.51 -6.02 -3.01
C LEU A 33 2.71 -6.58 -1.82
N ALA A 34 1.39 -6.41 -1.81
CA ALA A 34 0.54 -6.98 -0.77
C ALA A 34 0.57 -8.52 -0.78
N GLU A 35 0.47 -9.15 -1.96
CA GLU A 35 0.59 -10.61 -2.10
C GLU A 35 1.94 -11.15 -1.58
N ILE A 36 3.04 -10.47 -1.91
CA ILE A 36 4.37 -10.83 -1.41
C ILE A 36 4.42 -10.69 0.12
N ALA A 37 3.85 -9.62 0.67
CA ALA A 37 3.82 -9.41 2.12
C ALA A 37 3.04 -10.51 2.84
N GLU A 38 1.90 -10.93 2.30
CA GLU A 38 1.13 -12.07 2.81
C GLU A 38 1.94 -13.37 2.78
N ASN A 39 2.64 -13.64 1.68
CA ASN A 39 3.52 -14.81 1.58
C ASN A 39 4.65 -14.77 2.62
N LEU A 40 5.29 -13.62 2.82
CA LEU A 40 6.34 -13.45 3.83
C LEU A 40 5.81 -13.66 5.26
N VAL A 41 4.63 -13.16 5.57
CA VAL A 41 3.98 -13.38 6.88
C VAL A 41 3.67 -14.86 7.09
N SER A 42 3.25 -15.60 6.05
CA SER A 42 3.05 -17.05 6.13
C SER A 42 4.34 -17.81 6.47
N ASN A 43 5.49 -17.29 6.04
CA ASN A 43 6.83 -17.78 6.38
C ASN A 43 7.34 -17.27 7.75
N ARG A 44 6.45 -16.70 8.59
CA ARG A 44 6.77 -16.10 9.91
C ARG A 44 7.72 -14.91 9.84
N ILE A 45 7.79 -14.22 8.70
CA ILE A 45 8.57 -12.99 8.54
C ILE A 45 7.62 -11.80 8.70
N PRO A 46 7.71 -11.01 9.78
CA PRO A 46 6.86 -9.84 9.95
C PRO A 46 7.22 -8.75 8.93
N VAL A 47 6.19 -8.18 8.31
CA VAL A 47 6.28 -7.10 7.32
C VAL A 47 5.51 -5.87 7.83
N LEU A 48 6.13 -4.71 7.74
CA LEU A 48 5.52 -3.40 8.02
C LEU A 48 5.51 -2.60 6.72
N ILE A 49 4.34 -2.08 6.33
CA ILE A 49 4.17 -1.29 5.11
C ILE A 49 3.57 0.07 5.47
N SER A 50 4.19 1.15 5.01
CA SER A 50 3.64 2.51 5.07
C SER A 50 2.93 2.85 3.75
N ASN A 51 1.70 3.35 3.82
CA ASN A 51 0.96 3.83 2.64
C ASN A 51 -0.10 4.87 3.07
N HIS A 52 -0.72 5.54 2.10
CA HIS A 52 -1.88 6.40 2.37
C HIS A 52 -3.08 5.55 2.80
N ASP A 53 -3.90 6.06 3.74
CA ASP A 53 -5.15 5.42 4.14
C ASP A 53 -6.25 5.68 3.10
N THR A 54 -6.24 4.88 2.04
CA THR A 54 -7.21 4.92 0.93
C THR A 54 -8.07 3.67 0.88
N ALA A 55 -9.18 3.71 0.15
CA ALA A 55 -10.02 2.52 -0.06
C ALA A 55 -9.25 1.35 -0.69
N LEU A 56 -8.38 1.63 -1.68
CA LEU A 56 -7.59 0.62 -2.37
C LEU A 56 -6.56 -0.04 -1.45
N THR A 57 -5.84 0.74 -0.66
CA THR A 57 -4.87 0.19 0.30
C THR A 57 -5.54 -0.61 1.41
N ARG A 58 -6.78 -0.26 1.81
CA ARG A 58 -7.56 -1.06 2.75
C ARG A 58 -7.98 -2.40 2.16
N GLU A 59 -8.29 -2.43 0.87
CA GLU A 59 -8.60 -3.66 0.13
C GLU A 59 -7.37 -4.57 0.02
N TRP A 60 -6.22 -4.02 -0.42
CA TRP A 60 -4.99 -4.81 -0.56
C TRP A 60 -4.44 -5.33 0.76
N TYR A 61 -4.51 -4.55 1.84
CA TYR A 61 -3.98 -4.94 3.15
C TYR A 61 -5.06 -5.41 4.12
N GLN A 62 -6.20 -5.90 3.63
CA GLN A 62 -7.34 -6.31 4.45
C GLN A 62 -7.02 -7.42 5.47
N LEU A 63 -6.04 -8.27 5.18
CA LEU A 63 -5.59 -9.34 6.06
C LEU A 63 -4.53 -8.88 7.08
N ALA A 64 -3.99 -7.68 6.91
CA ALA A 64 -2.97 -7.12 7.79
C ALA A 64 -3.62 -6.33 8.94
N LYS A 65 -2.90 -6.24 10.07
CA LYS A 65 -3.29 -5.35 11.15
C LYS A 65 -3.00 -3.90 10.75
N CYS A 66 -4.03 -3.15 10.38
CA CYS A 66 -3.92 -1.73 10.06
C CYS A 66 -3.70 -0.89 11.33
N MET A 67 -2.70 -0.01 11.30
CA MET A 67 -2.52 1.06 12.29
C MET A 67 -2.67 2.40 11.56
N SER A 68 -3.77 3.10 11.78
CA SER A 68 -3.99 4.44 11.24
C SER A 68 -3.61 5.48 12.29
N SER A 69 -2.60 6.31 12.01
CA SER A 69 -2.34 7.53 12.77
C SER A 69 -2.99 8.70 12.03
N LYS A 70 -4.06 9.26 12.60
CA LYS A 70 -4.57 10.56 12.15
C LYS A 70 -3.49 11.61 12.43
N LEU A 71 -2.92 12.19 11.37
CA LEU A 71 -2.30 13.50 11.50
C LEU A 71 -3.43 14.52 11.52
N ASP A 72 -3.89 14.87 12.72
CA ASP A 72 -4.68 16.08 12.91
C ASP A 72 -3.72 17.26 12.71
N ALA A 73 -3.85 17.94 11.56
CA ALA A 73 -3.13 19.18 11.31
C ALA A 73 -3.63 20.23 12.31
N VAL A 74 -2.71 20.75 13.13
CA VAL A 74 -2.94 21.86 14.08
C VAL A 74 -2.99 23.18 13.32
#